data_AF-A0A2S1R8E6-F1
#
_entry.id   AF-A0A2S1R8E6-F1
#
_cell.length_a   1.000
_cell.length_b   1.000
_cell.length_c   1.000
_cell.angle_alpha   90.00
_cell.angle_beta   90.00
_cell.angle_gamma   90.00
#
_symmetry.space_group_name_H-M   'P 1'
#
loop_
_entity.id
_entity.type
_entity.pdbx_description
1 polymer ?
#
loop_
_entity_poly.entity_id
_entity_poly.type
_entity_poly.pdbx_seq_one_letter_code
_entity_poly.pdbx_strand_id
1 'polypeptide(L)'
;MTQALSPAPAAYRRRLFHARDAPPDNCAEVWWIQGDRYFCDARFTTDASVRPEFHMGFAGELQPTGVAADEFEWVHAITAGASFGSADIGQLFEVPGWGLLEVGRGFDYVELWQRCSDEAEPLWEARGVDENGTEALVVCVGDRFGLALGPDAAGSRPASVHIGSRHIGLRLDGWRDAPSRDAAARDAAVPRGQTWHAEHSSWAFHDPLHFSIDPTPDGGFALSWRAGDLSGAPMHFHPILQGARS
;
A
#
# COMPACT_ATOMS: atom_id res chain seq x y z
N MET A 1 -13.79 28.20 -4.59
CA MET A 1 -12.66 27.38 -4.10
C MET A 1 -12.76 26.06 -4.81
N THR A 2 -11.82 25.75 -5.69
CA THR A 2 -11.77 24.45 -6.38
C THR A 2 -11.20 23.45 -5.40
N GLN A 3 -11.95 22.42 -5.06
CA GLN A 3 -11.50 21.35 -4.17
C GLN A 3 -10.27 20.69 -4.80
N ALA A 4 -9.17 20.57 -4.04
CA ALA A 4 -8.01 19.77 -4.46
C ALA A 4 -8.51 18.37 -4.81
N LEU A 5 -8.13 17.87 -5.98
CA LEU A 5 -8.54 16.53 -6.39
C LEU A 5 -7.55 15.56 -5.73
N SER A 6 -7.99 14.90 -4.66
CA SER A 6 -7.25 13.75 -4.14
C SER A 6 -6.99 12.77 -5.30
N PRO A 7 -5.78 12.17 -5.38
CA PRO A 7 -5.51 11.19 -6.40
C PRO A 7 -6.52 10.05 -6.29
N ALA A 8 -7.12 9.66 -7.41
CA ALA A 8 -8.05 8.54 -7.41
C ALA A 8 -7.34 7.26 -6.98
N PRO A 9 -8.05 6.35 -6.26
CA PRO A 9 -7.48 5.09 -5.83
C PRO A 9 -6.90 4.31 -7.00
N ALA A 10 -5.62 3.93 -6.91
CA ALA A 10 -4.94 3.12 -7.91
C ALA A 10 -3.62 2.56 -7.38
N ALA A 11 -3.07 1.60 -8.11
CA ALA A 11 -1.67 1.22 -8.00
C ALA A 11 -0.81 2.02 -8.99
N TYR A 12 0.31 2.52 -8.52
CA TYR A 12 1.28 3.27 -9.29
C TYR A 12 2.66 2.63 -9.21
N ARG A 13 3.39 2.69 -10.32
CA ARG A 13 4.80 2.34 -10.39
C ARG A 13 5.61 3.54 -10.83
N ARG A 14 6.68 3.86 -10.10
CA ARG A 14 7.56 4.96 -10.46
C ARG A 14 8.34 4.62 -11.73
N ARG A 15 8.36 5.56 -12.68
CA ARG A 15 9.10 5.45 -13.94
C ARG A 15 10.25 6.42 -14.06
N LEU A 16 10.20 7.50 -13.30
CA LEU A 16 11.27 8.48 -13.26
C LEU A 16 11.36 9.06 -11.85
N PHE A 17 12.58 9.24 -11.40
CA PHE A 17 12.95 10.10 -10.29
C PHE A 17 14.05 11.04 -10.77
N HIS A 18 13.91 12.32 -10.48
CA HIS A 18 14.99 13.26 -10.66
C HIS A 18 14.95 14.30 -9.55
N ALA A 19 16.08 14.53 -8.91
CA ALA A 19 16.23 15.56 -7.90
C ALA A 19 17.45 16.41 -8.24
N ARG A 20 17.34 17.72 -8.01
CA ARG A 20 18.39 18.67 -8.36
C ARG A 20 19.68 18.44 -7.57
N ASP A 21 19.55 18.23 -6.26
CA ASP A 21 20.67 18.19 -5.31
C ASP A 21 20.77 16.87 -4.53
N ALA A 22 20.01 15.83 -4.94
CA ALA A 22 20.05 14.53 -4.27
C ALA A 22 21.06 13.58 -4.95
N PRO A 23 21.58 12.58 -4.20
CA PRO A 23 22.29 11.46 -4.80
C PRO A 23 21.46 10.80 -5.90
N PRO A 24 22.12 10.13 -6.88
CA PRO A 24 21.41 9.35 -7.88
C PRO A 24 20.43 8.35 -7.24
N ASP A 25 19.24 8.26 -7.83
CA ASP A 25 18.26 7.25 -7.46
C ASP A 25 18.83 5.86 -7.71
N ASN A 26 18.95 5.08 -6.64
CA ASN A 26 19.42 3.69 -6.69
C ASN A 26 18.26 2.70 -6.59
N CYS A 27 17.01 3.17 -6.47
CA CYS A 27 15.86 2.29 -6.44
C CYS A 27 15.59 1.77 -7.85
N ALA A 28 15.60 0.45 -8.00
CA ALA A 28 15.27 -0.24 -9.25
C ALA A 28 13.75 -0.38 -9.42
N GLU A 29 13.01 -0.40 -8.31
CA GLU A 29 11.57 -0.60 -8.33
C GLU A 29 10.91 0.11 -7.16
N VAL A 30 9.91 0.93 -7.46
CA VAL A 30 9.16 1.72 -6.48
C VAL A 30 7.69 1.64 -6.82
N TRP A 31 6.89 1.23 -5.84
CA TRP A 31 5.47 1.00 -5.93
C TRP A 31 4.73 1.82 -4.91
N TRP A 32 3.60 2.38 -5.31
CA TRP A 32 2.69 3.12 -4.46
C TRP A 32 1.25 2.64 -4.69
N ILE A 33 0.60 2.15 -3.63
CA ILE A 33 -0.80 1.76 -3.63
C ILE A 33 -1.58 2.83 -2.87
N GLN A 34 -2.45 3.54 -3.57
CA GLN A 34 -3.25 4.64 -3.04
C GLN A 34 -4.72 4.20 -2.92
N GLY A 35 -5.26 4.22 -1.71
CA GLY A 35 -6.69 4.09 -1.44
C GLY A 35 -7.40 5.45 -1.45
N ASP A 36 -8.56 5.55 -0.80
CA ASP A 36 -9.24 6.84 -0.64
C ASP A 36 -8.54 7.73 0.40
N ARG A 37 -8.00 7.11 1.45
CA ARG A 37 -7.35 7.81 2.57
C ARG A 37 -5.94 7.32 2.81
N TYR A 38 -5.76 6.00 2.79
CA TYR A 38 -4.51 5.38 3.17
C TYR A 38 -3.67 5.07 1.94
N PHE A 39 -2.37 4.95 2.15
CA PHE A 39 -1.43 4.55 1.12
C PHE A 39 -0.37 3.61 1.65
N CYS A 40 0.28 2.90 0.72
CA CYS A 40 1.45 2.07 0.99
C CYS A 40 2.49 2.25 -0.13
N ASP A 41 3.72 2.61 0.22
CA ASP A 41 4.87 2.80 -0.67
C ASP A 41 5.97 1.79 -0.31
N ALA A 42 6.56 1.16 -1.33
CA ALA A 42 7.69 0.26 -1.15
C ALA A 42 8.74 0.48 -2.23
N ARG A 43 10.01 0.53 -1.80
CA ARG A 43 11.17 0.84 -2.63
C ARG A 43 12.22 -0.25 -2.51
N PHE A 44 12.72 -0.68 -3.66
CA PHE A 44 13.66 -1.78 -3.79
C PHE A 44 14.88 -1.31 -4.57
N THR A 45 16.05 -1.63 -4.04
CA THR A 45 17.33 -1.55 -4.75
C THR A 45 17.60 -2.89 -5.44
N THR A 46 18.76 -3.02 -6.08
CA THR A 46 19.28 -4.33 -6.48
C THR A 46 20.52 -4.70 -5.69
N ASP A 47 20.61 -5.96 -5.28
CA ASP A 47 21.83 -6.52 -4.71
C ASP A 47 22.94 -6.69 -5.78
N ALA A 48 24.13 -7.17 -5.35
CA ALA A 48 25.25 -7.43 -6.26
C ALA A 48 24.96 -8.50 -7.34
N SER A 49 23.89 -9.29 -7.17
CA SER A 49 23.42 -10.30 -8.11
C SER A 49 22.23 -9.81 -8.96
N VAL A 50 21.93 -8.51 -8.92
CA VAL A 50 20.83 -7.86 -9.64
C VAL A 50 19.44 -8.36 -9.20
N ARG A 51 19.33 -8.87 -7.98
CA ARG A 51 18.03 -9.27 -7.40
C ARG A 51 17.41 -8.10 -6.64
N PRO A 52 16.09 -7.92 -6.69
CA PRO A 52 15.42 -6.91 -5.87
C PRO A 52 15.72 -7.12 -4.38
N GLU A 53 16.18 -6.07 -3.72
CA GLU A 53 16.44 -6.02 -2.28
C GLU A 53 15.60 -4.89 -1.70
N PHE A 54 14.85 -5.17 -0.64
CA PHE A 54 14.05 -4.16 0.03
C PHE A 54 14.97 -3.08 0.61
N HIS A 55 14.74 -1.83 0.21
CA HIS A 55 15.51 -0.70 0.68
C HIS A 55 14.77 0.04 1.79
N MET A 56 13.53 0.44 1.49
CA MET A 56 12.67 1.16 2.43
C MET A 56 11.21 1.09 1.98
N GLY A 57 10.30 1.41 2.90
CA GLY A 57 8.88 1.54 2.61
C GLY A 57 8.14 2.23 3.73
N PHE A 58 6.96 2.74 3.43
CA PHE A 58 6.14 3.45 4.39
C PHE A 58 4.67 3.36 4.03
N ALA A 59 3.81 3.51 5.04
CA ALA A 59 2.38 3.53 4.86
C ALA A 59 1.76 4.55 5.81
N GLY A 60 0.65 5.14 5.41
CA GLY A 60 0.07 6.23 6.17
C GLY A 60 -1.13 6.87 5.49
N GLU A 61 -1.36 8.13 5.82
CA GLU A 61 -2.48 8.92 5.29
C GLU A 61 -1.95 9.97 4.31
N LEU A 62 -2.62 10.10 3.17
CA LEU A 62 -2.37 11.21 2.26
C LEU A 62 -3.27 12.38 2.65
N GLN A 63 -2.70 13.46 3.17
CA GLN A 63 -3.46 14.58 3.70
C GLN A 63 -3.28 15.85 2.86
N PRO A 64 -4.36 16.53 2.43
CA PRO A 64 -4.22 17.81 1.77
C PRO A 64 -3.65 18.86 2.75
N THR A 65 -2.66 19.64 2.31
CA THR A 65 -2.02 20.64 3.19
C THR A 65 -2.88 21.89 3.38
N GLY A 66 -3.79 22.15 2.44
CA GLY A 66 -4.62 23.37 2.40
C GLY A 66 -3.86 24.64 1.99
N VAL A 67 -2.57 24.54 1.65
CA VAL A 67 -1.73 25.69 1.25
C VAL A 67 -1.88 25.99 -0.24
N ALA A 68 -1.87 24.96 -1.08
CA ALA A 68 -2.08 25.05 -2.51
C ALA A 68 -3.10 23.99 -2.97
N ALA A 69 -3.70 24.21 -4.14
CA ALA A 69 -4.46 23.15 -4.79
C ALA A 69 -3.51 21.98 -5.08
N ASP A 70 -3.98 20.76 -4.84
CA ASP A 70 -3.30 19.50 -5.15
C ASP A 70 -1.94 19.32 -4.45
N GLU A 71 -1.72 20.03 -3.33
CA GLU A 71 -0.58 19.79 -2.43
C GLU A 71 -0.97 18.87 -1.28
N PHE A 72 -0.18 17.83 -1.07
CA PHE A 72 -0.42 16.79 -0.08
C PHE A 72 0.82 16.55 0.78
N GLU A 73 0.57 16.13 2.02
CA GLU A 73 1.56 15.56 2.93
C GLU A 73 1.34 14.06 3.03
N TRP A 74 2.41 13.29 2.84
CA TRP A 74 2.46 11.86 3.11
C TRP A 74 2.74 11.69 4.60
N VAL A 75 1.67 11.56 5.40
CA VAL A 75 1.79 11.39 6.85
C VAL A 75 2.10 9.93 7.16
N HIS A 76 3.37 9.63 7.45
CA HIS A 76 3.83 8.27 7.70
C HIS A 76 3.33 7.75 9.05
N ALA A 77 2.52 6.69 9.02
CA ALA A 77 2.10 5.95 10.21
C ALA A 77 3.08 4.81 10.53
N ILE A 78 3.54 4.09 9.50
CA ILE A 78 4.48 2.98 9.61
C ILE A 78 5.62 3.21 8.62
N THR A 79 6.86 3.08 9.07
CA THR A 79 8.08 3.19 8.24
C THR A 79 8.97 1.97 8.45
N ALA A 80 9.50 1.40 7.38
CA ALA A 80 10.36 0.21 7.40
C ALA A 80 11.62 0.42 6.55
N GLY A 81 12.73 -0.19 6.95
CA GLY A 81 14.01 -0.14 6.22
C GLY A 81 14.83 1.12 6.52
N ALA A 82 15.49 1.66 5.49
CA ALA A 82 16.33 2.86 5.62
C ALA A 82 15.52 4.08 6.11
N SER A 83 16.19 4.99 6.84
CA SER A 83 15.57 6.21 7.35
C SER A 83 15.17 7.15 6.23
N PHE A 84 13.96 7.70 6.32
CA PHE A 84 13.51 8.79 5.45
C PHE A 84 14.01 10.15 5.98
N GLY A 85 14.14 11.14 5.09
CA GLY A 85 14.47 12.54 5.42
C GLY A 85 13.31 13.28 6.10
N SER A 86 13.29 14.62 6.02
CA SER A 86 12.21 15.45 6.60
C SER A 86 10.85 15.23 5.91
N ALA A 87 9.81 15.93 6.41
CA ALA A 87 8.41 15.80 5.96
C ALA A 87 8.26 15.69 4.44
N ASP A 88 7.50 14.70 4.01
CA ASP A 88 7.24 14.35 2.62
C ASP A 88 6.00 15.10 2.13
N ILE A 89 6.22 16.19 1.41
CA ILE A 89 5.17 17.11 0.96
C ILE A 89 5.43 17.46 -0.49
N GLY A 90 4.38 17.45 -1.31
CA GLY A 90 4.50 17.62 -2.75
C GLY A 90 3.17 17.92 -3.42
N GLN A 91 3.26 18.40 -4.66
CA GLN A 91 2.10 18.64 -5.51
C GLN A 91 1.91 17.47 -6.48
N LEU A 92 0.67 17.06 -6.67
CA LEU A 92 0.29 16.02 -7.62
C LEU A 92 -0.44 16.62 -8.82
N PHE A 93 0.02 16.26 -10.01
CA PHE A 93 -0.59 16.65 -11.27
C PHE A 93 -1.00 15.41 -12.06
N GLU A 94 -2.24 15.37 -12.54
CA GLU A 94 -2.67 14.30 -13.44
C GLU A 94 -1.95 14.42 -14.79
N VAL A 95 -1.41 13.30 -15.26
CA VAL A 95 -0.92 13.13 -16.63
C VAL A 95 -1.99 12.34 -17.39
N PRO A 96 -2.79 13.00 -18.24
CA PRO A 96 -3.98 12.40 -18.83
C PRO A 96 -3.70 11.08 -19.55
N GLY A 97 -4.46 10.05 -19.19
CA GLY A 97 -4.34 8.71 -19.78
C GLY A 97 -3.07 7.94 -19.39
N TRP A 98 -2.33 8.39 -18.36
CA TRP A 98 -1.06 7.78 -18.01
C TRP A 98 -0.84 7.59 -16.50
N GLY A 99 -1.01 8.63 -15.69
CA GLY A 99 -0.72 8.55 -14.25
C GLY A 99 -0.54 9.91 -13.61
N LEU A 100 0.47 10.05 -12.76
CA LEU A 100 0.71 11.26 -11.96
C LEU A 100 2.13 11.79 -12.15
N LEU A 101 2.28 13.10 -12.11
CA LEU A 101 3.53 13.79 -11.89
C LEU A 101 3.50 14.35 -10.46
N GLU A 102 4.50 14.00 -9.68
CA GLU A 102 4.73 14.55 -8.35
C GLU A 102 5.88 15.54 -8.39
N VAL A 103 5.71 16.67 -7.71
CA VAL A 103 6.75 17.67 -7.52
C VAL A 103 6.94 17.93 -6.03
N GLY A 104 8.11 17.59 -5.50
CA GLY A 104 8.42 17.70 -4.08
C GLY A 104 8.60 19.15 -3.63
N ARG A 105 7.99 19.50 -2.50
CA ARG A 105 8.14 20.80 -1.84
C ARG A 105 9.44 20.82 -1.02
N GLY A 106 10.35 21.72 -1.37
CA GLY A 106 11.58 21.97 -0.61
C GLY A 106 12.76 21.05 -0.94
N PHE A 107 12.54 19.96 -1.68
CA PHE A 107 13.58 19.03 -2.09
C PHE A 107 13.93 19.09 -3.59
N ASP A 108 13.27 19.97 -4.35
CA ASP A 108 13.47 20.16 -5.80
C ASP A 108 13.55 18.82 -6.58
N TYR A 109 12.65 17.88 -6.26
CA TYR A 109 12.53 16.61 -6.98
C TYR A 109 11.25 16.54 -7.81
N VAL A 110 11.30 15.69 -8.83
CA VAL A 110 10.15 15.26 -9.62
C VAL A 110 10.10 13.74 -9.67
N GLU A 111 8.91 13.19 -9.46
CA GLU A 111 8.63 11.77 -9.67
C GLU A 111 7.52 11.60 -10.70
N LEU A 112 7.71 10.66 -11.62
CA LEU A 112 6.71 10.35 -12.64
C LEU A 112 6.17 8.93 -12.39
N TRP A 113 4.88 8.86 -12.10
CA TRP A 113 4.17 7.67 -11.63
C TRP A 113 3.22 7.13 -12.68
N GLN A 114 3.49 5.94 -13.19
CA GLN A 114 2.58 5.28 -14.13
C GLN A 114 1.47 4.57 -13.36
N ARG A 115 0.21 4.81 -13.72
CA ARG A 115 -0.92 4.01 -13.23
C ARG A 115 -0.84 2.59 -13.80
N CYS A 116 -0.93 1.58 -12.93
CA CYS A 116 -0.76 0.17 -13.28
C CYS A 116 -2.07 -0.61 -13.43
N SER A 117 -3.18 -0.09 -12.91
CA SER A 117 -4.52 -0.67 -13.11
C SER A 117 -5.54 0.44 -13.38
N ASP A 118 -6.45 0.19 -14.31
CA ASP A 118 -7.64 1.02 -14.52
C ASP A 118 -8.81 0.58 -13.61
N GLU A 119 -8.68 -0.60 -13.00
CA GLU A 119 -9.66 -1.14 -12.05
C GLU A 119 -9.37 -0.59 -10.65
N ALA A 120 -10.17 0.37 -10.21
CA ALA A 120 -10.16 0.88 -8.84
C ALA A 120 -10.92 -0.04 -7.86
N GLU A 121 -11.73 -0.97 -8.37
CA GLU A 121 -12.57 -1.86 -7.58
C GLU A 121 -12.12 -3.32 -7.69
N PRO A 122 -12.14 -4.10 -6.60
CA PRO A 122 -12.59 -3.72 -5.25
C PRO A 122 -11.63 -2.75 -4.55
N LEU A 123 -12.18 -1.75 -3.86
CA LEU A 123 -11.45 -0.86 -2.95
C LEU A 123 -11.72 -1.24 -1.50
N TRP A 124 -10.67 -1.46 -0.73
CA TRP A 124 -10.75 -1.63 0.72
C TRP A 124 -9.48 -1.16 1.39
N GLU A 125 -9.59 -0.42 2.48
CA GLU A 125 -8.46 0.04 3.27
C GLU A 125 -8.80 -0.01 4.77
N ALA A 126 -7.80 -0.32 5.59
CA ALA A 126 -7.95 -0.36 7.03
C ALA A 126 -6.62 -0.07 7.74
N ARG A 127 -6.70 0.57 8.90
CA ARG A 127 -5.60 0.73 9.84
C ARG A 127 -6.05 0.25 11.21
N GLY A 128 -5.24 -0.59 11.84
CA GLY A 128 -5.57 -1.19 13.12
C GLY A 128 -4.37 -1.42 14.02
N VAL A 129 -4.64 -1.89 15.22
CA VAL A 129 -3.66 -2.25 16.24
C VAL A 129 -4.02 -3.60 16.86
N ASP A 130 -3.02 -4.45 17.09
CA ASP A 130 -3.23 -5.76 17.75
C ASP A 130 -3.25 -5.65 19.29
N GLU A 131 -3.43 -6.78 19.97
CA GLU A 131 -3.43 -6.82 21.44
C GLU A 131 -2.11 -6.39 22.09
N ASN A 132 -1.01 -6.36 21.33
CA ASN A 132 0.33 -6.00 21.79
C ASN A 132 0.67 -4.53 21.50
N GLY A 133 -0.22 -3.78 20.84
CA GLY A 133 0.02 -2.41 20.42
C GLY A 133 0.75 -2.29 19.08
N THR A 134 0.94 -3.38 18.34
CA THR A 134 1.54 -3.34 17.01
C THR A 134 0.54 -2.84 15.99
N GLU A 135 0.89 -1.75 15.31
CA GLU A 135 0.06 -1.20 14.24
C GLU A 135 0.15 -2.01 12.94
N ALA A 136 -0.91 -2.00 12.16
CA ALA A 136 -0.90 -2.46 10.78
C ALA A 136 -1.81 -1.59 9.92
N LEU A 137 -1.48 -1.49 8.62
CA LEU A 137 -2.24 -0.76 7.63
C LEU A 137 -2.29 -1.58 6.34
N VAL A 138 -3.48 -1.72 5.77
CA VAL A 138 -3.71 -2.39 4.49
C VAL A 138 -4.47 -1.48 3.54
N VAL A 139 -4.09 -1.52 2.27
CA VAL A 139 -4.78 -0.89 1.15
C VAL A 139 -4.91 -1.92 0.04
N CYS A 140 -6.13 -2.18 -0.41
CA CYS A 140 -6.46 -3.06 -1.52
C CYS A 140 -7.17 -2.23 -2.60
N VAL A 141 -6.65 -2.26 -3.82
CA VAL A 141 -7.21 -1.54 -4.97
C VAL A 141 -7.18 -2.45 -6.18
N GLY A 142 -8.36 -2.84 -6.66
CA GLY A 142 -8.48 -3.77 -7.79
C GLY A 142 -7.87 -5.13 -7.45
N ASP A 143 -6.85 -5.52 -8.22
CA ASP A 143 -6.09 -6.74 -8.00
C ASP A 143 -4.81 -6.52 -7.19
N ARG A 144 -4.54 -5.30 -6.70
CA ARG A 144 -3.32 -4.96 -5.95
C ARG A 144 -3.58 -4.77 -4.47
N PHE A 145 -2.54 -4.99 -3.68
CA PHE A 145 -2.54 -4.60 -2.27
C PHE A 145 -1.19 -4.03 -1.84
N GLY A 146 -1.25 -3.18 -0.83
CA GLY A 146 -0.14 -2.83 0.04
C GLY A 146 -0.48 -3.17 1.49
N LEU A 147 0.47 -3.75 2.20
CA LEU A 147 0.38 -4.10 3.61
C LEU A 147 1.62 -3.59 4.33
N ALA A 148 1.43 -2.81 5.38
CA ALA A 148 2.48 -2.42 6.30
C ALA A 148 2.20 -2.95 7.71
N LEU A 149 3.23 -3.48 8.36
CA LEU A 149 3.19 -3.92 9.75
C LEU A 149 4.21 -3.10 10.53
N GLY A 150 3.78 -2.55 11.67
CA GLY A 150 4.66 -1.92 12.62
C GLY A 150 5.64 -2.92 13.24
N PRO A 151 6.67 -2.43 13.94
CA PRO A 151 7.54 -3.31 14.70
C PRO A 151 6.71 -4.02 15.78
N ASP A 152 7.11 -5.25 16.13
CA ASP A 152 6.51 -5.87 17.32
C ASP A 152 6.93 -5.11 18.58
N ALA A 153 6.07 -5.11 19.60
CA ALA A 153 6.36 -4.39 20.85
C ALA A 153 7.63 -4.91 21.57
N ALA A 154 7.98 -6.17 21.33
CA ALA A 154 9.20 -6.80 21.86
C ALA A 154 10.49 -6.40 21.10
N GLY A 155 10.37 -5.77 19.93
CA GLY A 155 11.49 -5.40 19.06
C GLY A 155 12.17 -6.58 18.35
N SER A 156 11.61 -7.79 18.42
CA SER A 156 12.11 -8.98 17.73
C SER A 156 11.85 -8.96 16.22
N ARG A 157 10.86 -8.21 15.76
CA ARG A 157 10.51 -8.05 14.35
C ARG A 157 10.46 -6.56 14.00
N PRO A 158 11.31 -6.09 13.06
CA PRO A 158 11.24 -4.72 12.58
C PRO A 158 9.94 -4.51 11.79
N ALA A 159 9.58 -3.24 11.59
CA ALA A 159 8.49 -2.88 10.70
C ALA A 159 8.72 -3.48 9.29
N SER A 160 7.62 -3.78 8.61
CA SER A 160 7.66 -4.40 7.28
C SER A 160 6.64 -3.79 6.33
N VAL A 161 6.95 -3.85 5.05
CA VAL A 161 6.05 -3.41 3.96
C VAL A 161 6.04 -4.46 2.86
N HIS A 162 4.86 -4.72 2.33
CA HIS A 162 4.61 -5.75 1.32
C HIS A 162 3.64 -5.20 0.27
N ILE A 163 4.01 -5.29 -1.00
CA ILE A 163 3.16 -4.96 -2.15
C ILE A 163 2.99 -6.23 -3.00
N GLY A 164 1.81 -6.42 -3.56
CA GLY A 164 1.61 -7.50 -4.51
C GLY A 164 0.21 -7.53 -5.09
N SER A 165 -0.23 -8.72 -5.47
CA SER A 165 -1.49 -8.92 -6.16
C SER A 165 -2.34 -10.02 -5.57
N ARG A 166 -3.64 -9.95 -5.84
CA ARG A 166 -4.57 -11.02 -5.51
C ARG A 166 -4.27 -12.21 -6.39
N HIS A 167 -4.04 -13.36 -5.76
CA HIS A 167 -3.99 -14.60 -6.51
C HIS A 167 -5.43 -15.00 -6.85
N ILE A 168 -5.87 -14.74 -8.08
CA ILE A 168 -7.09 -15.36 -8.60
C ILE A 168 -6.75 -16.82 -8.88
N GLY A 169 -6.79 -17.65 -7.82
CA GLY A 169 -6.81 -19.09 -8.00
C GLY A 169 -8.04 -19.43 -8.84
N LEU A 170 -7.82 -20.07 -10.00
CA LEU A 170 -8.84 -20.91 -10.61
C LEU A 170 -9.50 -21.70 -9.47
N ARG A 171 -10.80 -21.48 -9.26
CA ARG A 171 -11.60 -22.35 -8.41
C ARG A 171 -11.32 -23.78 -8.85
N LEU A 172 -10.63 -24.55 -8.02
CA LEU A 172 -10.77 -26.00 -8.02
C LEU A 172 -12.17 -26.25 -7.46
N ASP A 173 -13.18 -26.05 -8.30
CA ASP A 173 -14.51 -26.67 -8.25
C ASP A 173 -15.43 -26.01 -9.28
N GLY A 174 -15.81 -26.83 -10.27
CA GLY A 174 -17.15 -26.82 -10.86
C GLY A 174 -17.68 -25.50 -11.42
N TRP A 175 -17.39 -25.28 -12.70
CA TRP A 175 -18.12 -24.37 -13.58
C TRP A 175 -19.63 -24.66 -13.53
N ARG A 176 -20.44 -23.75 -12.97
CA ARG A 176 -21.84 -23.51 -13.38
C ARG A 176 -22.24 -22.05 -13.18
N ASP A 177 -22.69 -21.48 -14.30
CA ASP A 177 -23.53 -20.32 -14.55
C ASP A 177 -23.22 -18.99 -13.84
N ALA A 178 -22.75 -18.05 -14.64
CA ALA A 178 -22.71 -16.63 -14.32
C ALA A 178 -24.14 -16.08 -14.15
N PRO A 179 -24.44 -15.31 -13.09
CA PRO A 179 -25.59 -14.43 -13.12
C PRO A 179 -25.27 -13.15 -13.91
N SER A 180 -26.25 -12.74 -14.70
CA SER A 180 -26.27 -11.54 -15.54
C SER A 180 -25.92 -10.27 -14.77
N ARG A 181 -25.21 -9.37 -15.46
CA ARG A 181 -25.03 -7.97 -15.09
C ARG A 181 -26.40 -7.30 -14.98
N ASP A 182 -26.84 -7.04 -13.76
CA ASP A 182 -27.79 -5.98 -13.47
C ASP A 182 -27.41 -5.29 -12.15
N ALA A 183 -27.54 -3.97 -12.17
CA ALA A 183 -27.06 -3.04 -11.18
C ALA A 183 -27.64 -3.30 -9.77
N ALA A 184 -26.76 -3.38 -8.76
CA ALA A 184 -27.13 -3.13 -7.37
C ALA A 184 -25.91 -2.76 -6.50
N ALA A 185 -26.02 -1.57 -5.89
CA ALA A 185 -25.46 -1.11 -4.62
C ALA A 185 -23.93 -0.97 -4.42
N ARG A 186 -23.57 0.24 -3.94
CA ARG A 186 -22.27 0.68 -3.39
C ARG A 186 -21.90 0.02 -2.05
N ASP A 187 -22.23 -1.26 -1.89
CA ASP A 187 -21.72 -2.13 -0.83
C ASP A 187 -21.07 -3.32 -1.53
N ALA A 188 -19.89 -3.09 -2.13
CA ALA A 188 -19.08 -4.20 -2.62
C ALA A 188 -18.66 -5.02 -1.40
N ALA A 189 -19.43 -6.07 -1.10
CA ALA A 189 -19.13 -6.99 -0.01
C ALA A 189 -17.67 -7.44 -0.13
N VAL A 190 -16.85 -7.07 0.86
CA VAL A 190 -15.43 -7.39 0.83
C VAL A 190 -15.28 -8.91 0.77
N PRO A 191 -14.64 -9.48 -0.26
CA PRO A 191 -14.59 -10.93 -0.39
C PRO A 191 -13.70 -11.51 0.72
N ARG A 192 -14.30 -12.34 1.58
CA ARG A 192 -13.58 -13.11 2.62
C ARG A 192 -12.80 -14.27 1.98
N GLY A 193 -11.67 -14.65 2.59
CA GLY A 193 -10.85 -15.79 2.20
C GLY A 193 -9.98 -15.53 0.97
N GLN A 194 -9.62 -14.28 0.69
CA GLN A 194 -8.73 -13.95 -0.43
C GLN A 194 -7.28 -14.16 -0.04
N THR A 195 -6.55 -14.91 -0.88
CA THR A 195 -5.10 -15.04 -0.76
C THR A 195 -4.42 -14.01 -1.65
N TRP A 196 -3.57 -13.20 -1.05
CA TRP A 196 -2.72 -12.22 -1.69
C TRP A 196 -1.31 -12.78 -1.81
N HIS A 197 -0.67 -12.57 -2.95
CA HIS A 197 0.70 -12.95 -3.22
C HIS A 197 1.56 -11.69 -3.18
N ALA A 198 2.52 -11.65 -2.26
CA ALA A 198 3.47 -10.55 -2.18
C ALA A 198 4.56 -10.73 -3.25
N GLU A 199 4.57 -9.83 -4.22
CA GLU A 199 5.59 -9.76 -5.28
C GLU A 199 6.82 -9.00 -4.77
N HIS A 200 6.59 -8.09 -3.83
CA HIS A 200 7.54 -7.15 -3.28
C HIS A 200 7.40 -7.16 -1.76
N SER A 201 8.45 -7.54 -1.05
CA SER A 201 8.37 -7.77 0.40
C SER A 201 9.65 -7.34 1.09
N SER A 202 9.53 -6.72 2.26
CA SER A 202 10.66 -6.47 3.14
C SER A 202 11.15 -7.74 3.86
N TRP A 203 10.35 -8.80 3.87
CA TRP A 203 10.77 -10.10 4.37
C TRP A 203 11.46 -10.88 3.27
N ALA A 204 12.69 -11.32 3.53
CA ALA A 204 13.44 -12.19 2.65
C ALA A 204 13.08 -13.66 2.92
N PHE A 205 12.20 -14.22 2.11
CA PHE A 205 11.89 -15.65 2.08
C PHE A 205 12.33 -16.28 0.75
N HIS A 206 12.72 -17.56 0.80
CA HIS A 206 13.00 -18.33 -0.41
C HIS A 206 11.72 -18.68 -1.18
N ASP A 207 10.66 -19.02 -0.45
CA ASP A 207 9.36 -19.32 -1.03
C ASP A 207 8.50 -18.05 -1.13
N PRO A 208 7.56 -17.99 -2.10
CA PRO A 208 6.62 -16.90 -2.24
C PRO A 208 5.83 -16.65 -0.95
N LEU A 209 5.76 -15.39 -0.54
CA LEU A 209 5.03 -14.97 0.64
C LEU A 209 3.57 -14.72 0.25
N HIS A 210 2.66 -15.44 0.93
CA HIS A 210 1.24 -15.29 0.75
C HIS A 210 0.58 -14.78 2.03
N PHE A 211 -0.37 -13.87 1.88
CA PHE A 211 -1.16 -13.32 2.97
C PHE A 211 -2.64 -13.68 2.78
N SER A 212 -3.32 -14.07 3.86
CA SER A 212 -4.78 -14.01 3.93
C SER A 212 -5.14 -12.77 4.71
N ILE A 213 -5.92 -11.88 4.12
CA ILE A 213 -6.35 -10.63 4.73
C ILE A 213 -7.86 -10.58 4.69
N ASP A 214 -8.47 -10.56 5.88
CA ASP A 214 -9.90 -10.70 6.06
C ASP A 214 -10.45 -9.54 6.91
N PRO A 215 -11.34 -8.69 6.38
CA PRO A 215 -11.96 -7.65 7.18
C PRO A 215 -12.82 -8.24 8.29
N THR A 216 -12.80 -7.59 9.45
CA THR A 216 -13.60 -7.96 10.60
C THR A 216 -14.82 -7.04 10.75
N PRO A 217 -15.93 -7.50 11.36
CA PRO A 217 -17.16 -6.70 11.47
C PRO A 217 -17.02 -5.41 12.27
N ASP A 218 -16.00 -5.29 13.12
CA ASP A 218 -15.69 -4.09 13.90
C ASP A 218 -14.98 -3.00 13.07
N GLY A 219 -14.64 -3.26 11.80
CA GLY A 219 -13.88 -2.34 10.94
C GLY A 219 -12.37 -2.55 10.99
N GLY A 220 -11.91 -3.59 11.68
CA GLY A 220 -10.52 -4.06 11.67
C GLY A 220 -10.26 -5.10 10.58
N PHE A 221 -9.22 -5.91 10.79
CA PHE A 221 -8.92 -7.06 9.94
C PHE A 221 -8.11 -8.14 10.66
N ALA A 222 -8.23 -9.38 10.15
CA ALA A 222 -7.37 -10.49 10.50
C ALA A 222 -6.32 -10.71 9.40
N LEU A 223 -5.12 -11.06 9.81
CA LEU A 223 -3.98 -11.31 8.93
C LEU A 223 -3.34 -12.65 9.28
N SER A 224 -3.18 -13.53 8.30
CA SER A 224 -2.29 -14.69 8.41
C SER A 224 -1.34 -14.72 7.22
N TRP A 225 -0.22 -15.42 7.36
CA TRP A 225 0.78 -15.50 6.30
C TRP A 225 1.37 -16.90 6.19
N ARG A 226 1.88 -17.23 5.00
CA ARG A 226 2.61 -18.46 4.73
C ARG A 226 3.74 -18.22 3.72
N ALA A 227 4.84 -18.94 3.87
CA ALA A 227 5.94 -19.02 2.91
C ALA A 227 6.49 -20.45 2.95
N GLY A 228 6.18 -21.24 1.92
CA GLY A 228 6.46 -22.68 1.92
C GLY A 228 5.73 -23.39 3.06
N ASP A 229 6.49 -24.13 3.87
CA ASP A 229 5.99 -24.82 5.07
C ASP A 229 5.88 -23.90 6.30
N LEU A 230 6.43 -22.68 6.23
CA LEU A 230 6.34 -21.69 7.31
C LEU A 230 4.99 -20.98 7.26
N SER A 231 4.35 -20.81 8.41
CA SER A 231 3.12 -20.03 8.53
C SER A 231 3.04 -19.30 9.86
N GLY A 232 2.39 -18.14 9.85
CA GLY A 232 2.05 -17.39 11.04
C GLY A 232 0.61 -17.65 11.48
N ALA A 233 0.41 -17.75 12.79
CA ALA A 233 -0.93 -17.73 13.35
C ALA A 233 -1.67 -16.44 12.96
N PRO A 234 -3.02 -16.48 12.84
CA PRO A 234 -3.80 -15.28 12.60
C PRO A 234 -3.53 -14.20 13.66
N MET A 235 -3.19 -13.00 13.20
CA MET A 235 -3.10 -11.77 13.99
C MET A 235 -4.37 -10.96 13.74
N HIS A 236 -4.91 -10.32 14.78
CA HIS A 236 -6.13 -9.52 14.69
C HIS A 236 -5.79 -8.06 14.97
N PHE A 237 -6.15 -7.18 14.05
CA PHE A 237 -5.95 -5.74 14.16
C PHE A 237 -7.29 -5.07 14.32
N HIS A 238 -7.52 -4.48 15.49
CA HIS A 238 -8.72 -3.71 15.79
C HIS A 238 -8.59 -2.28 15.27
N PRO A 239 -9.68 -1.65 14.81
CA PRO A 239 -9.61 -0.31 14.23
C PRO A 239 -9.07 0.69 15.25
N ILE A 240 -8.17 1.57 14.80
CA ILE A 240 -7.74 2.71 15.60
C ILE A 240 -8.90 3.72 15.61
N LEU A 241 -9.68 3.72 16.70
CA LEU A 241 -10.70 4.73 16.92
C LEU A 241 -10.00 6.09 17.01
N GLN A 242 -10.17 6.93 15.99
CA GLN A 242 -9.74 8.31 16.07
C GLN A 242 -10.51 8.96 17.22
N GLY A 243 -9.80 9.27 18.32
CA GLY A 243 -10.32 10.15 19.35
C GLY A 243 -10.83 11.42 18.68
N ALA A 244 -12.05 11.84 19.05
CA ALA A 244 -12.62 13.10 18.61
C ALA A 244 -11.53 14.18 18.71
N ARG A 245 -11.17 14.77 17.57
CA ARG A 245 -10.24 15.90 17.49
C ARG A 245 -10.72 16.93 18.53
N SER A 246 -9.98 17.08 19.61
CA SER A 246 -10.17 18.13 20.62
C SER A 246 -9.74 19.47 20.05
#